data_AF-A0A9C8E2G6-F1
#
_entry.id   AF-A0A9C8E2G6-F1
#
_cell.length_a   1.000
_cell.length_b   1.000
_cell.length_c   1.000
_cell.angle_alpha   90.00
_cell.angle_beta   90.00
_cell.angle_gamma   90.00
#
_symmetry.space_group_name_H-M   'P 1'
#
loop_
_entity.id
_entity.type
_entity.pdbx_description
1 polymer ?
#
loop_
_entity_poly.entity_id
_entity_poly.type
_entity_poly.pdbx_seq_one_letter_code
_entity_poly.pdbx_strand_id
1 'polypeptide(L)'
;MRQVILYPGEDGYWVAECPSFPGCVSQGKTKEEALANIREAIEGYIAALEEDGLSILDEAKALRERIASRLEGKLPESVEVLRELREERTDELMGLR
;
A
#
# COMPACT_ATOMS: atom_id res chain seq x y z
N MET A 1 -8.64 -13.35 2.50
CA MET A 1 -9.14 -12.03 2.06
C MET A 1 -7.99 -11.04 2.14
N ARG A 2 -7.79 -10.19 1.13
CA ARG A 2 -6.77 -9.13 1.17
C ARG A 2 -7.22 -8.01 2.11
N GLN A 3 -6.28 -7.41 2.83
CA GLN A 3 -6.57 -6.36 3.82
C GLN A 3 -6.67 -5.00 3.15
N VAL A 4 -7.70 -4.23 3.52
CA VAL A 4 -7.82 -2.80 3.21
C VAL A 4 -7.63 -2.04 4.51
N ILE A 5 -6.78 -1.01 4.50
CA ILE A 5 -6.53 -0.13 5.63
C ILE A 5 -7.36 1.13 5.41
N LEU A 6 -8.15 1.53 6.41
CA LEU A 6 -8.94 2.77 6.40
C LEU A 6 -8.43 3.73 7.47
N TYR A 7 -8.28 5.00 7.10
CA TYR A 7 -7.91 6.07 8.03
C TYR A 7 -8.55 7.41 7.61
N PRO A 8 -8.72 8.35 8.55
CA PRO A 8 -9.16 9.71 8.23
C PRO A 8 -8.13 10.43 7.35
N GLY A 9 -8.60 11.10 6.30
CA GLY A 9 -7.83 12.01 5.46
C GLY A 9 -8.15 13.48 5.75
N GLU A 10 -7.68 14.36 4.86
CA GLU A 10 -7.95 15.80 4.94
C GLU A 10 -9.42 16.13 4.60
N ASP A 11 -9.90 17.31 5.01
CA ASP A 11 -11.22 17.85 4.68
C ASP A 11 -12.42 16.90 4.94
N GLY A 12 -12.29 16.08 5.98
CA GLY A 12 -13.29 15.11 6.41
C GLY A 12 -13.46 13.92 5.47
N TYR A 13 -12.50 13.65 4.59
CA TYR A 13 -12.47 12.43 3.78
C TYR A 13 -12.00 11.22 4.59
N TRP A 14 -12.37 10.04 4.12
CA TRP A 14 -11.77 8.76 4.47
C TRP A 14 -10.85 8.32 3.34
N VAL A 15 -9.67 7.82 3.70
CA VAL A 15 -8.72 7.23 2.77
C VAL A 15 -8.74 5.72 2.97
N ALA A 16 -8.70 4.98 1.86
CA ALA A 16 -8.60 3.54 1.82
C ALA A 16 -7.39 3.13 0.96
N GLU A 17 -6.55 2.26 1.49
CA GLU A 17 -5.40 1.70 0.77
C GLU A 17 -5.38 0.18 0.87
N CYS A 18 -4.89 -0.50 -0.18
CA CYS A 18 -4.66 -1.94 -0.14
C CYS A 18 -3.17 -2.24 -0.37
N PRO A 19 -2.39 -2.58 0.68
CA PRO A 19 -0.96 -2.85 0.53
C PRO A 19 -0.60 -4.00 -0.42
N SER A 20 -1.55 -4.90 -0.68
CA SER A 20 -1.39 -5.99 -1.67
C SER A 20 -1.43 -5.51 -3.12
N PHE A 21 -1.88 -4.27 -3.36
CA PHE A 21 -1.91 -3.60 -4.65
C PHE A 21 -1.20 -2.25 -4.50
N PRO A 22 0.15 -2.24 -4.54
CA PRO A 22 0.93 -1.05 -4.31
C PRO A 22 0.49 0.11 -5.22
N GLY A 23 0.28 1.30 -4.64
CA GLY A 23 -0.21 2.46 -5.37
C GLY A 23 -1.73 2.55 -5.51
N CYS A 24 -2.49 1.49 -5.18
CA CYS A 24 -3.95 1.59 -5.08
C CYS A 24 -4.34 2.28 -3.77
N VAL A 25 -4.62 3.56 -3.89
CA VAL A 25 -5.17 4.42 -2.84
C VAL A 25 -6.40 5.11 -3.40
N SER A 26 -7.46 5.18 -2.58
CA SER A 26 -8.68 5.88 -2.94
C SER A 26 -9.28 6.59 -1.73
N GLN A 27 -10.25 7.46 -1.96
CA GLN A 27 -10.88 8.24 -0.89
C GLN A 27 -12.38 8.44 -1.13
N GLY A 28 -13.11 8.74 -0.05
CA GLY A 28 -14.54 9.05 -0.10
C GLY A 28 -14.96 9.92 1.09
N LYS A 29 -16.07 10.63 1.00
CA LYS A 29 -16.62 11.40 2.12
C LYS A 29 -17.11 10.51 3.26
N THR A 30 -17.41 9.23 2.96
CA THR A 30 -17.74 8.21 3.96
C THR A 30 -16.80 7.01 3.86
N LYS A 31 -16.81 6.16 4.90
CA LYS A 31 -16.04 4.91 4.88
C LYS A 31 -16.51 3.99 3.75
N GLU A 32 -17.81 3.93 3.56
CA GLU A 32 -18.46 3.09 2.55
C GLU A 32 -18.09 3.54 1.14
N GLU A 33 -18.04 4.86 0.91
CA GLU A 33 -17.59 5.44 -0.36
C GLU A 33 -16.10 5.15 -0.61
N ALA A 34 -15.24 5.38 0.38
CA ALA A 34 -13.82 5.05 0.25
C ALA A 34 -13.59 3.55 -0.04
N LEU A 35 -14.39 2.68 0.58
CA LEU A 35 -14.37 1.23 0.34
C LEU A 35 -14.92 0.82 -1.03
N ALA A 36 -15.88 1.56 -1.58
CA ALA A 36 -16.36 1.33 -2.95
C ALA A 36 -15.29 1.77 -3.95
N ASN A 37 -14.77 2.98 -3.79
CA ASN A 37 -13.79 3.56 -4.71
C ASN A 37 -12.46 2.79 -4.74
N ILE A 38 -12.02 2.23 -3.61
CA ILE A 38 -10.81 1.38 -3.58
C ILE A 38 -11.02 0.04 -4.31
N ARG A 39 -12.26 -0.49 -4.37
CA ARG A 39 -12.56 -1.70 -5.15
C ARG A 39 -12.42 -1.41 -6.65
N GLU A 40 -12.99 -0.30 -7.10
CA GLU A 40 -12.86 0.14 -8.50
C GLU A 40 -11.39 0.37 -8.87
N ALA A 41 -10.61 1.01 -7.99
CA ALA A 41 -9.18 1.22 -8.20
C ALA A 41 -8.41 -0.12 -8.34
N ILE A 42 -8.73 -1.11 -7.50
CA ILE A 42 -8.13 -2.45 -7.57
C ILE A 42 -8.53 -3.17 -8.88
N GLU A 43 -9.80 -3.06 -9.29
CA GLU A 43 -10.28 -3.64 -10.55
C GLU A 43 -9.55 -3.03 -11.76
N GLY A 44 -9.40 -1.69 -11.78
CA GLY A 44 -8.64 -1.00 -12.82
C GLY A 44 -7.16 -1.38 -12.84
N TYR A 45 -6.54 -1.54 -11.66
CA TYR A 45 -5.16 -2.01 -11.55
C TYR A 45 -4.99 -3.42 -12.12
N ILE A 46 -5.90 -4.35 -11.81
CA ILE A 46 -5.85 -5.72 -12.34
C ILE A 46 -6.04 -5.71 -13.86
N ALA A 47 -6.99 -4.94 -14.37
CA ALA A 47 -7.24 -4.83 -15.80
C ALA A 47 -5.99 -4.31 -16.55
N ALA A 48 -5.30 -3.29 -16.00
CA ALA A 48 -4.06 -2.79 -16.58
C ALA A 48 -2.95 -3.85 -16.62
N LEU A 49 -2.81 -4.67 -15.57
CA LEU A 49 -1.86 -5.79 -15.60
C LEU A 49 -2.21 -6.84 -16.65
N GLU A 50 -3.49 -7.16 -16.80
CA GLU A 50 -3.95 -8.11 -17.81
C GLU A 50 -3.70 -7.60 -19.23
N GLU A 51 -3.91 -6.31 -19.50
CA GLU A 51 -3.58 -5.67 -20.78
C GLU A 51 -2.09 -5.73 -21.11
N ASP A 52 -1.23 -5.57 -20.11
CA ASP A 52 0.23 -5.66 -20.25
C ASP A 52 0.75 -7.12 -20.22
N GLY A 53 -0.12 -8.11 -20.03
CA GLY A 53 0.26 -9.52 -19.91
C GLY A 53 1.07 -9.86 -18.64
N LEU A 54 0.94 -9.02 -17.61
CA LEU A 54 1.63 -9.14 -16.33
C LEU A 54 0.71 -9.77 -15.27
N SER A 55 1.32 -10.35 -14.22
CA SER A 55 0.59 -10.77 -13.03
C SER A 55 0.94 -9.91 -11.82
N ILE A 56 0.07 -9.92 -10.81
CA ILE A 56 0.31 -9.27 -9.52
C ILE A 56 1.63 -9.76 -8.88
N LEU A 57 2.04 -11.01 -9.16
CA LEU A 57 3.31 -11.54 -8.65
C LEU A 57 4.52 -10.91 -9.33
N ASP A 58 4.40 -10.54 -10.61
CA ASP A 58 5.49 -9.90 -11.36
C ASP A 58 5.70 -8.47 -10.86
N GLU A 59 4.61 -7.74 -10.60
CA GLU A 59 4.62 -6.43 -9.94
C GLU A 59 5.26 -6.49 -8.54
N ALA A 60 4.87 -7.45 -7.72
CA ALA A 60 5.43 -7.63 -6.38
C ALA A 60 6.94 -7.94 -6.40
N LYS A 61 7.44 -8.70 -7.40
CA LYS A 61 8.87 -8.94 -7.61
C LYS A 61 9.59 -7.67 -8.05
N ALA A 62 9.06 -6.96 -9.05
CA ALA A 62 9.63 -5.72 -9.55
C ALA A 62 9.73 -4.65 -8.45
N LEU A 63 8.72 -4.54 -7.59
CA LEU A 63 8.76 -3.64 -6.44
C LEU A 63 9.86 -4.02 -5.44
N ARG A 64 10.02 -5.31 -5.13
CA ARG A 64 11.10 -5.79 -4.25
C ARG A 64 12.47 -5.46 -4.81
N GLU A 65 12.69 -5.64 -6.11
CA GLU A 65 13.94 -5.29 -6.79
C GLU A 65 14.21 -3.77 -6.77
N ARG A 66 13.17 -2.96 -6.96
CA ARG A 66 13.26 -1.49 -6.84
C ARG A 66 13.63 -1.04 -5.43
N ILE A 67 13.05 -1.67 -4.41
CA ILE A 67 13.41 -1.41 -3.01
C ILE A 67 14.84 -1.87 -2.74
N ALA A 68 15.22 -3.06 -3.20
CA ALA A 68 16.56 -3.62 -3.06
C ALA A 68 17.64 -2.69 -3.61
N SER A 69 17.42 -2.17 -4.82
CA SER A 69 18.37 -1.27 -5.48
C SER A 69 18.49 0.08 -4.77
N ARG A 70 17.39 0.60 -4.20
CA ARG A 70 17.40 1.85 -3.43
C ARG A 70 18.04 1.71 -2.05
N LEU A 71 18.02 0.50 -1.46
CA LEU A 71 18.60 0.20 -0.15
C LEU A 71 20.04 -0.35 -0.23
N GLU A 72 20.75 -0.14 -1.36
CA GLU A 72 22.11 -0.66 -1.58
C GLU A 72 22.23 -2.20 -1.36
N GLY A 73 21.17 -2.96 -1.64
CA GLY A 73 21.17 -4.41 -1.45
C GLY A 73 20.95 -4.88 -0.01
N LYS A 74 20.67 -3.98 0.94
CA LYS A 74 20.19 -4.36 2.28
C LYS A 74 18.68 -4.58 2.24
N LEU A 75 18.22 -5.63 1.56
CA LEU A 75 16.89 -6.14 1.87
C LEU A 75 16.97 -6.76 3.28
N PRO A 76 16.19 -6.31 4.27
CA PRO A 76 16.07 -7.10 5.48
C PRO A 76 15.49 -8.45 5.08
N GLU A 77 16.23 -9.53 5.36
CA GLU A 77 15.82 -10.90 5.01
C GLU A 77 14.52 -11.34 5.73
N SER A 78 14.02 -10.56 6.68
CA SER A 78 12.85 -10.89 7.49
C SER A 78 11.87 -9.72 7.65
N VAL A 79 10.58 -10.08 7.58
CA VAL A 79 9.42 -9.19 7.72
C VAL A 79 9.37 -8.53 9.11
N GLU A 80 10.04 -9.11 10.12
CA GLU A 80 10.21 -8.54 11.46
C GLU A 80 10.85 -7.14 11.48
N VAL A 81 11.92 -6.90 10.70
CA VAL A 81 12.65 -5.61 10.73
C VAL A 81 11.78 -4.46 10.19
N LEU A 82 10.90 -4.76 9.22
CA LEU A 82 9.97 -3.76 8.69
C LEU A 82 8.88 -3.38 9.68
N ARG A 83 8.54 -4.26 10.63
CA ARG A 83 7.55 -3.98 11.66
C ARG A 83 8.12 -3.03 12.72
N GLU A 84 9.35 -3.27 13.17
CA GLU A 84 10.05 -2.39 14.11
C GLU A 84 10.29 -0.99 13.51
N LEU A 85 10.76 -0.91 12.26
CA LEU A 85 10.95 0.38 11.57
C LEU A 85 9.65 1.15 11.33
N ARG A 86 8.51 0.44 11.16
CA ARG A 86 7.19 1.08 11.05
C ARG A 86 6.74 1.63 12.39
N GLU A 87 6.95 0.89 13.48
CA GLU A 87 6.60 1.32 14.83
C GLU A 87 7.45 2.54 15.23
N GLU A 88 8.77 2.52 15.00
CA GLU A 88 9.64 3.68 15.31
C GLU A 88 9.32 4.93 14.50
N ARG A 89 9.02 4.82 13.19
CA ARG A 89 8.56 5.96 12.39
C ARG A 89 7.21 6.50 12.83
N THR A 90 6.31 5.63 13.27
CA THR A 90 4.99 6.05 13.74
C THR A 90 5.13 6.82 15.04
N ASP A 91 6.02 6.40 15.94
CA ASP A 91 6.30 7.12 17.18
C ASP A 91 6.97 8.48 16.95
N GLU A 92 7.90 8.60 15.99
CA GLU A 92 8.48 9.90 15.59
C GLU A 92 7.44 10.84 14.96
N LEU A 93 6.61 10.34 14.05
CA LEU A 93 5.53 11.13 13.43
C LEU A 93 4.47 11.58 14.44
N MET A 94 4.25 10.78 15.49
CA MET A 94 3.32 11.08 16.57
C MET A 94 3.97 11.83 17.74
N GLY A 95 5.27 12.16 17.66
CA GLY A 95 5.99 12.92 18.69
C GLY A 95 6.11 12.21 20.04
N LEU A 96 6.12 10.87 20.05
CA LEU A 96 6.17 10.05 21.26
C LEU A 96 7.62 9.71 21.71
N ARG A 97 8.62 10.34 21.11
CA ARG A 97 10.05 10.20 21.45
C ARG A 97 10.67 11.52 21.85
#